data_AF-A0A9E3U4P0-F1
#
_entry.id   AF-A0A9E3U4P0-F1
#
_cell.length_a   1.000
_cell.length_b   1.000
_cell.length_c   1.000
_cell.angle_alpha   90.00
_cell.angle_beta   90.00
_cell.angle_gamma   90.00
#
_symmetry.space_group_name_H-M   'P 1'
#
loop_
_entity.id
_entity.type
_entity.pdbx_description
1 polymer ?
#
loop_
_entity_poly.entity_id
_entity_poly.type
_entity_poly.pdbx_seq_one_letter_code
_entity_poly.pdbx_strand_id
1 'polypeptide(L)'
;MSTAREIVDALFETLAEERAAVRALDVKGVARATARKEALAEALSGVDAASLSALAGDIAALRAELRRNAVLVAHARACVAEALDMVAPREGNVRRGSLRAQV
;
A
#
# COMPACT_ATOMS: atom_id res chain seq x y z
N MET A 1 -24.85 11.87 -10.00
CA MET A 1 -23.90 12.25 -8.94
C MET A 1 -23.98 11.17 -7.89
N SER A 2 -22.85 10.55 -7.52
CA SER A 2 -22.83 9.56 -6.45
C SER A 2 -23.06 10.22 -5.10
N THR A 3 -23.79 9.55 -4.21
CA THR A 3 -24.06 10.09 -2.87
C THR A 3 -22.83 9.98 -1.96
N ALA A 4 -22.77 10.78 -0.89
CA ALA A 4 -21.70 10.69 0.10
C ALA A 4 -21.52 9.26 0.64
N ARG A 5 -22.64 8.56 0.85
CA ARG A 5 -22.66 7.17 1.32
C ARG A 5 -22.02 6.22 0.31
N GLU A 6 -22.42 6.31 -0.96
CA GLU A 6 -21.85 5.48 -2.03
C GLU A 6 -20.33 5.66 -2.16
N ILE A 7 -19.84 6.90 -2.02
CA ILE A 7 -18.41 7.19 -2.08
C ILE A 7 -17.67 6.52 -0.91
N VAL A 8 -18.21 6.63 0.31
CA VAL A 8 -17.62 6.00 1.50
C VAL A 8 -17.63 4.48 1.40
N ASP A 9 -18.74 3.87 0.98
CA ASP A 9 -18.83 2.43 0.79
C ASP A 9 -17.84 1.93 -0.29
N ALA A 10 -17.74 2.66 -1.42
CA ALA A 10 -16.76 2.35 -2.47
C ALA A 10 -15.30 2.49 -1.98
N LEU A 11 -15.01 3.42 -1.07
CA LEU A 11 -13.69 3.52 -0.46
C LEU A 11 -13.38 2.30 0.41
N PHE A 12 -14.33 1.81 1.21
CA PHE A 12 -14.14 0.58 2.00
C PHE A 12 -13.87 -0.64 1.11
N GLU A 13 -14.64 -0.81 0.04
CA GLU A 13 -14.41 -1.87 -0.94
C GLU A 13 -13.02 -1.76 -1.55
N THR A 14 -12.63 -0.56 -2.00
CA THR A 14 -11.31 -0.32 -2.60
C THR A 14 -10.17 -0.62 -1.63
N LEU A 15 -10.33 -0.32 -0.33
CA LEU A 15 -9.36 -0.67 0.70
C LEU A 15 -9.26 -2.19 0.93
N ALA A 16 -10.38 -2.91 0.82
CA ALA A 16 -10.38 -4.37 0.88
C ALA A 16 -9.71 -4.99 -0.35
N GLU A 17 -9.99 -4.47 -1.55
CA GLU A 17 -9.34 -4.85 -2.81
C GLU A 17 -7.81 -4.63 -2.74
N GLU A 18 -7.37 -3.47 -2.23
CA GLU A 18 -5.96 -3.17 -2.03
C GLU A 18 -5.28 -4.20 -1.12
N ARG A 19 -5.92 -4.56 0.01
CA ARG A 19 -5.36 -5.58 0.91
C ARG A 19 -5.22 -6.93 0.23
N ALA A 20 -6.22 -7.33 -0.55
CA ALA A 20 -6.16 -8.57 -1.31
C ALA A 20 -5.00 -8.54 -2.32
N ALA A 21 -4.85 -7.44 -3.05
CA ALA A 21 -3.76 -7.26 -4.01
C ALA A 21 -2.38 -7.27 -3.35
N VAL A 22 -2.19 -6.58 -2.22
CA VAL A 22 -0.92 -6.58 -1.48
C VAL A 22 -0.57 -7.99 -0.99
N ARG A 23 -1.55 -8.73 -0.43
CA ARG A 23 -1.33 -10.12 0.00
C ARG A 23 -0.96 -11.05 -1.15
N ALA A 24 -1.51 -10.80 -2.33
CA ALA A 24 -1.22 -11.56 -3.54
C ALA A 24 0.03 -11.07 -4.29
N LEU A 25 0.72 -10.03 -3.80
CA LEU A 25 1.80 -9.33 -4.51
C LEU A 25 1.40 -8.87 -5.93
N ASP A 26 0.12 -8.54 -6.14
CA ASP A 26 -0.41 -8.06 -7.42
C ASP A 26 -0.17 -6.54 -7.56
N VAL A 27 0.93 -6.18 -8.21
CA VAL A 27 1.29 -4.79 -8.51
C VAL A 27 0.18 -4.06 -9.29
N LYS A 28 -0.47 -4.72 -10.25
CA LYS A 28 -1.52 -4.08 -11.06
C LYS A 28 -2.77 -3.84 -10.22
N GLY A 29 -3.11 -4.78 -9.34
CA GLY A 29 -4.18 -4.65 -8.37
C GLY A 29 -3.97 -3.47 -7.43
N VAL A 30 -2.76 -3.34 -6.86
CA VAL A 30 -2.40 -2.20 -6.01
C VAL A 30 -2.50 -0.89 -6.78
N ALA A 31 -1.98 -0.81 -8.01
CA ALA A 31 -2.06 0.40 -8.81
C ALA A 31 -3.51 0.81 -9.14
N ARG A 32 -4.37 -0.14 -9.49
CA ARG A 32 -5.82 0.12 -9.72
C ARG A 32 -6.50 0.65 -8.46
N ALA A 33 -6.24 0.02 -7.31
CA ALA A 33 -6.83 0.44 -6.04
C ALA A 33 -6.35 1.85 -5.65
N THR A 34 -5.08 2.19 -5.89
CA THR A 34 -4.56 3.56 -5.67
C THR A 34 -5.29 4.58 -6.54
N ALA A 35 -5.39 4.37 -7.85
CA ALA A 35 -6.08 5.28 -8.75
C ALA A 35 -7.57 5.46 -8.38
N ARG A 36 -8.25 4.37 -7.97
CA ARG A 36 -9.64 4.43 -7.52
C ARG A 36 -9.79 5.20 -6.20
N LYS A 37 -8.87 5.05 -5.25
CA LYS A 37 -8.87 5.85 -4.00
C LYS A 37 -8.69 7.33 -4.28
N GLU A 38 -7.79 7.71 -5.18
CA GLU A 38 -7.57 9.12 -5.56
C GLU A 38 -8.84 9.72 -6.16
N ALA A 39 -9.47 9.02 -7.11
CA ALA A 39 -10.73 9.48 -7.71
C ALA A 39 -11.87 9.61 -6.69
N LEU A 40 -12.00 8.65 -5.76
CA LEU A 40 -13.02 8.70 -4.70
C LEU A 40 -12.72 9.78 -3.65
N ALA A 41 -11.45 10.02 -3.31
CA ALA A 41 -11.06 11.09 -2.40
C ALA A 41 -11.35 12.47 -3.01
N GLU A 42 -11.09 12.65 -4.30
CA GLU A 42 -11.45 13.87 -5.04
C GLU A 42 -12.97 14.06 -5.03
N ALA A 43 -13.74 13.00 -5.34
CA ALA A 43 -15.21 13.06 -5.27
C ALA A 43 -15.72 13.40 -3.86
N LEU A 44 -15.11 12.84 -2.81
CA LEU A 44 -15.47 13.10 -1.42
C LEU A 44 -15.18 14.56 -1.01
N SER A 45 -14.16 15.20 -1.61
CA SER A 45 -13.82 16.59 -1.35
C SER A 45 -14.90 17.58 -1.81
N GLY A 46 -15.71 17.19 -2.80
CA GLY A 46 -16.84 17.97 -3.31
C GLY A 46 -18.16 17.74 -2.56
N VAL A 47 -18.18 16.84 -1.57
CA VAL A 47 -19.38 16.56 -0.77
C VAL A 47 -19.57 17.64 0.29
N ASP A 48 -20.82 18.05 0.52
CA ASP A 48 -21.14 19.06 1.52
C ASP A 48 -20.87 18.58 2.96
N ALA A 49 -20.60 19.54 3.86
CA ALA A 49 -20.24 19.24 5.24
C ALA A 49 -21.36 18.56 6.04
N ALA A 50 -22.63 18.79 5.72
CA ALA A 50 -23.75 18.17 6.46
C ALA A 50 -23.84 16.67 6.14
N SER A 51 -23.70 16.30 4.86
CA SER A 51 -23.61 14.92 4.41
C SER A 51 -22.39 14.19 5.01
N LEU A 52 -21.23 14.84 5.06
CA LEU A 52 -20.03 14.27 5.70
C LEU A 52 -20.20 14.11 7.21
N SER A 53 -20.83 15.08 7.88
CA SER A 53 -21.10 15.03 9.32
C SER A 53 -22.02 13.85 9.69
N ALA A 54 -23.04 13.59 8.87
CA ALA A 54 -23.93 12.44 9.03
C ALA A 54 -23.19 11.09 8.94
N LEU A 55 -22.02 11.05 8.28
CA LEU A 55 -21.18 9.86 8.10
C LEU A 55 -19.90 9.90 8.95
N ALA A 56 -19.83 10.75 9.98
CA ALA A 56 -18.61 10.95 10.76
C ALA A 56 -18.02 9.66 11.35
N GLY A 57 -18.87 8.74 11.82
CA GLY A 57 -18.46 7.43 12.33
C GLY A 57 -17.80 6.57 11.26
N ASP A 58 -18.38 6.50 10.06
CA ASP A 58 -17.84 5.74 8.94
C ASP A 58 -16.53 6.36 8.42
N ILE A 59 -16.43 7.69 8.38
CA ILE A 59 -15.19 8.40 8.02
C ILE A 59 -14.07 8.09 9.03
N ALA A 60 -14.40 8.02 10.32
CA ALA A 60 -13.44 7.64 11.35
C ALA A 60 -12.95 6.19 11.16
N ALA A 61 -13.87 5.26 10.86
CA ALA A 61 -13.53 3.88 10.54
C ALA A 61 -12.67 3.78 9.26
N LEU A 62 -12.99 4.57 8.23
CA LEU A 62 -12.20 4.63 6.99
C LEU A 62 -10.75 5.06 7.25
N ARG A 63 -10.54 6.05 8.13
CA ARG A 63 -9.19 6.47 8.54
C ARG A 63 -8.43 5.36 9.25
N ALA A 64 -9.11 4.56 10.08
CA ALA A 64 -8.48 3.41 10.73
C ALA A 64 -8.06 2.35 9.70
N GLU A 65 -8.92 2.06 8.72
CA GLU A 65 -8.64 1.11 7.64
C GLU A 65 -7.50 1.58 6.73
N LEU A 66 -7.44 2.86 6.39
CA LEU A 66 -6.32 3.47 5.65
C LEU A 66 -4.99 3.29 6.38
N ARG A 67 -4.96 3.56 7.70
CA ARG A 67 -3.76 3.36 8.53
C ARG A 67 -3.33 1.91 8.54
N ARG A 68 -4.28 0.98 8.67
CA ARG A 68 -4.02 -0.45 8.64
C ARG A 68 -3.41 -0.88 7.31
N ASN A 69 -3.94 -0.41 6.19
CA ASN A 69 -3.39 -0.69 4.87
C ASN A 69 -1.98 -0.11 4.70
N ALA A 70 -1.73 1.10 5.20
CA ALA A 70 -0.39 1.71 5.14
C ALA A 70 0.65 0.87 5.89
N VAL A 71 0.32 0.36 7.08
CA VAL A 71 1.18 -0.56 7.84
C VAL A 71 1.44 -1.85 7.06
N LEU A 72 0.40 -2.43 6.45
CA LEU A 72 0.51 -3.66 5.67
C LEU A 72 1.41 -3.48 4.44
N VAL A 73 1.26 -2.36 3.71
CA VAL A 73 2.12 -2.03 2.56
C VAL A 73 3.57 -1.82 3.00
N ALA A 74 3.80 -1.09 4.09
CA ALA A 74 5.14 -0.87 4.62
C ALA A 74 5.81 -2.20 5.02
N HIS A 75 5.07 -3.09 5.68
CA HIS A 75 5.56 -4.41 6.03
C HIS A 75 5.88 -5.27 4.80
N ALA A 76 4.98 -5.32 3.81
CA ALA A 76 5.21 -6.05 2.56
C ALA A 76 6.48 -5.55 1.83
N ARG A 77 6.70 -4.23 1.80
CA ARG A 77 7.92 -3.64 1.23
C ARG A 77 9.18 -4.07 1.98
N ALA A 78 9.15 -4.12 3.31
CA ALA A 78 10.27 -4.58 4.12
C ALA A 78 10.62 -6.04 3.81
N CYS A 79 9.62 -6.92 3.77
CA CYS A 79 9.84 -8.34 3.43
C CYS A 79 10.44 -8.53 2.02
N VAL A 80 9.98 -7.76 1.03
CA VAL A 80 10.54 -7.82 -0.32
C VAL A 80 11.98 -7.32 -0.35
N ALA A 81 12.30 -6.25 0.37
CA ALA A 81 13.67 -5.74 0.47
C ALA A 81 14.61 -6.79 1.10
N GLU A 82 14.20 -7.40 2.21
CA GLU A 82 14.95 -8.48 2.87
C GLU A 82 15.18 -9.68 1.93
N ALA A 83 14.15 -10.08 1.17
CA ALA A 83 14.28 -11.15 0.19
C ALA A 83 15.25 -10.80 -0.95
N LEU A 84 15.26 -9.54 -1.42
CA LEU A 84 16.22 -9.06 -2.42
C LEU A 84 17.65 -9.05 -1.88
N ASP A 85 17.85 -8.65 -0.62
CA ASP A 85 19.16 -8.66 0.03
C ASP A 85 19.73 -10.09 0.16
N MET A 86 18.87 -11.09 0.35
CA MET A 86 19.30 -12.50 0.42
C MET A 86 19.82 -13.04 -0.91
N VAL A 87 19.29 -12.56 -2.04
CA VAL A 87 19.69 -13.00 -3.39
C VAL A 87 20.72 -12.09 -4.05
N ALA A 88 21.01 -10.94 -3.43
CA ALA A 88 22.04 -10.02 -3.91
C ALA A 88 23.41 -10.72 -3.91
N PRO A 89 24.18 -10.65 -5.02
CA PRO A 89 25.52 -11.22 -5.07
C PRO A 89 26.39 -10.55 -3.99
N ARG A 90 26.92 -11.37 -3.07
CA ARG A 90 27.89 -10.91 -2.08
C ARG A 90 29.22 -10.62 -2.78
N GLU A 91 29.36 -9.40 -3.30
CA GLU A 91 30.66 -8.90 -3.74
C GLU A 91 31.59 -8.87 -2.52
N GLY A 92 32.46 -9.88 -2.36
CA GLY A 92 33.42 -9.85 -1.26
C GLY A 92 34.24 -11.11 -0.96
N ASN A 93 33.90 -12.30 -1.47
CA ASN A 93 34.60 -13.52 -1.02
C ASN A 93 35.73 -14.05 -1.94
N VAL A 94 36.17 -13.28 -2.95
CA VAL A 94 37.15 -13.77 -3.96
C VAL A 94 38.56 -13.15 -3.83
N ARG A 95 38.86 -12.29 -2.85
CA ARG A 95 40.19 -11.62 -2.77
C ARG A 95 40.95 -11.78 -1.44
N ARG A 96 40.94 -12.95 -0.80
CA ARG A 96 41.88 -13.27 0.31
C ARG A 96 42.67 -14.58 0.13
N GLY A 97 42.82 -15.05 -1.11
CA GLY A 97 43.57 -16.28 -1.41
C GLY A 97 44.90 -16.12 -2.15
N SER A 98 45.29 -14.93 -2.62
CA SER A 98 46.36 -14.79 -3.63
C SER A 98 47.49 -13.80 -3.30
N LEU A 99 47.86 -13.62 -2.03
CA LEU A 99 49.07 -12.88 -1.64
C LEU A 99 50.04 -13.73 -0.79
N ARG A 100 50.12 -15.03 -1.10
CA ARG A 100 51.24 -15.90 -0.68
C ARG A 100 51.70 -16.73 -1.87
N ALA A 101 52.38 -16.09 -2.82
CA ALA A 101 53.36 -16.72 -3.69
C ALA A 101 54.09 -15.61 -4.45
N GLN A 102 55.43 -15.70 -4.49
CA GLN A 102 56.36 -15.01 -5.40
C GLN A 102 56.70 -13.56 -4.98
N VAL A 103 57.96 -13.15 -4.73
CA VAL A 103 59.33 -13.73 -4.68
C VAL A 103 60.09 -12.88 -3.67
#